data_AF-A0A8S2GJN3-F1
#
_entry.id   AF-A0A8S2GJN3-F1
#
_cell.length_a   1.000
_cell.length_b   1.000
_cell.length_c   1.000
_cell.angle_alpha   90.00
_cell.angle_beta   90.00
_cell.angle_gamma   90.00
#
_symmetry.space_group_name_H-M   'P 1'
#
loop_
_entity.id
_entity.type
_entity.pdbx_description
1 polymer ?
#
loop_
_entity_poly.entity_id
_entity_poly.type
_entity_poly.pdbx_seq_one_letter_code
_entity_poly.pdbx_strand_id
1 'polypeptide(L)'
;MQASSHIHLPFNVNIIDITVTANVLYGITSAVLNQIGDFQSDFDQDMQVLTQVYYPSHYNFLWYVSRTLFLLEQARQNKQLQPVAFDLVYNKLSNTFRSYVYLYIQNHINKDSDSRYYFEEFLGTNDTDTFGKRTPTGEDRIFSTALVVNCLIASFTYFNATTNQLHWVLASSLTDVKLLIDKSVQWLIKNINQYEPQNCFFGASFENYKQFPYWYPANIYQFLNGTNFNPKDYHLQLDDIASTIDNVICGVQSLIDEQEYTQMLKQLHFNVSTPTTFNGYNQPDAVFPFWLSQPYTYSTTLLALSQYNNLISTNIDLEQLV
;
A
#
# COMPACT_ATOMS: atom_id res chain seq x y z
N MET A 1 -17.77 17.41 -10.69
CA MET A 1 -16.63 17.23 -11.62
C MET A 1 -15.88 18.55 -11.66
N GLN A 2 -14.57 18.66 -11.51
CA GLN A 2 -13.49 17.71 -11.23
C GLN A 2 -12.24 18.59 -10.98
N ALA A 3 -11.29 18.10 -10.20
CA ALA A 3 -10.19 18.84 -9.57
C ALA A 3 -9.30 19.71 -10.48
N SER A 4 -8.75 20.80 -9.89
CA SER A 4 -7.37 21.34 -10.06
C SER A 4 -7.27 22.68 -9.29
N SER A 5 -6.20 23.15 -8.64
CA SER A 5 -4.84 22.72 -8.25
C SER A 5 -4.23 23.96 -7.53
N HIS A 6 -3.55 23.90 -6.38
CA HIS A 6 -2.12 23.59 -6.19
C HIS A 6 -1.75 23.58 -4.67
N ILE A 7 -0.78 22.74 -4.28
CA ILE A 7 -0.41 22.27 -2.91
C ILE A 7 1.11 22.40 -2.68
N HIS A 8 1.60 22.45 -1.42
CA HIS A 8 2.88 21.82 -0.97
C HIS A 8 2.90 21.47 0.56
N LEU A 9 3.71 20.46 0.97
CA LEU A 9 3.67 19.60 2.20
C LEU A 9 4.99 19.49 3.05
N PRO A 10 4.95 19.09 4.36
CA PRO A 10 6.11 18.88 5.24
C PRO A 10 6.52 17.47 5.67
N PHE A 11 7.79 17.11 5.40
CA PHE A 11 8.60 16.00 5.93
C PHE A 11 9.32 16.24 7.26
N ASN A 12 9.05 15.37 8.24
CA ASN A 12 10.13 14.74 9.02
C ASN A 12 9.92 13.22 9.19
N VAL A 13 8.87 12.72 8.56
CA VAL A 13 8.73 11.33 8.18
C VAL A 13 8.70 11.38 6.67
N ASN A 14 9.60 10.63 6.04
CA ASN A 14 9.46 10.33 4.63
C ASN A 14 8.12 9.57 4.53
N ILE A 15 7.01 10.25 4.22
CA ILE A 15 5.82 9.57 3.70
C ILE A 15 6.18 9.24 2.24
N ILE A 16 7.20 8.40 2.10
CA ILE A 16 7.30 7.51 0.97
C ILE A 16 5.96 6.79 1.03
N ASP A 17 5.04 7.12 0.13
CA ASP A 17 3.99 6.17 -0.18
C ASP A 17 4.77 4.97 -0.72
N ILE A 18 5.00 4.00 0.16
CA ILE A 18 5.87 2.89 -0.18
C ILE A 18 5.19 2.03 -1.24
N THR A 19 3.87 2.17 -1.48
CA THR A 19 3.21 1.59 -2.65
C THR A 19 3.51 2.32 -3.94
N VAL A 20 3.45 3.64 -3.98
CA VAL A 20 3.81 4.40 -5.19
C VAL A 20 5.31 4.31 -5.43
N THR A 21 6.12 4.32 -4.38
CA THR A 21 7.56 4.05 -4.46
C THR A 21 7.83 2.61 -4.87
N ALA A 22 7.05 1.62 -4.42
CA ALA A 22 7.17 0.25 -4.91
C ALA A 22 6.72 0.11 -6.37
N ASN A 23 5.70 0.84 -6.81
CA ASN A 23 5.24 0.87 -8.20
C ASN A 23 6.23 1.60 -9.11
N VAL A 24 6.84 2.68 -8.61
CA VAL A 24 7.93 3.39 -9.26
C VAL A 24 9.15 2.50 -9.32
N LEU A 25 9.58 1.88 -8.22
CA LEU A 25 10.67 0.89 -8.20
C LEU A 25 10.37 -0.25 -9.17
N TYR A 26 9.13 -0.76 -9.21
CA TYR A 26 8.71 -1.77 -10.17
C TYR A 26 8.81 -1.25 -11.62
N GLY A 27 8.33 -0.04 -11.88
CA GLY A 27 8.37 0.61 -13.20
C GLY A 27 9.80 0.82 -13.68
N ILE A 28 10.67 1.38 -12.83
CA ILE A 28 12.12 1.53 -13.07
C ILE A 28 12.74 0.18 -13.31
N THR A 29 12.51 -0.79 -12.42
CA THR A 29 13.09 -2.13 -12.54
C THR A 29 12.68 -2.76 -13.86
N SER A 30 11.39 -2.66 -14.22
CA SER A 30 10.88 -3.16 -15.51
C SER A 30 11.50 -2.43 -16.69
N ALA A 31 11.58 -1.10 -16.67
CA ALA A 31 12.14 -0.31 -17.76
C ALA A 31 13.64 -0.57 -17.96
N VAL A 32 14.41 -0.63 -16.86
CA VAL A 32 15.84 -0.98 -16.89
C VAL A 32 16.03 -2.40 -17.42
N LEU A 33 15.27 -3.38 -16.93
CA LEU A 33 15.40 -4.77 -17.34
C LEU A 33 14.98 -5.00 -18.80
N ASN A 34 13.99 -4.25 -19.29
CA ASN A 34 13.50 -4.35 -20.67
C ASN A 34 14.12 -3.31 -21.62
N GLN A 35 15.10 -2.52 -21.15
CA GLN A 35 15.78 -1.46 -21.91
C GLN A 35 14.80 -0.49 -22.59
N ILE A 36 13.73 -0.11 -21.87
CA ILE A 36 12.70 0.79 -22.37
C ILE A 36 13.17 2.24 -22.16
N GLY A 37 13.53 2.93 -23.25
CA GLY A 37 13.81 4.37 -23.28
C GLY A 37 15.21 4.80 -22.84
N ASP A 38 15.48 6.11 -22.93
CA ASP A 38 16.66 6.76 -22.33
C ASP A 38 16.32 7.11 -20.87
N PHE A 39 16.19 6.08 -20.04
CA PHE A 39 15.63 6.20 -18.70
C PHE A 39 16.41 7.19 -17.79
N GLN A 40 17.64 7.51 -18.16
CA GLN A 40 18.47 8.49 -17.47
C GLN A 40 17.98 9.93 -17.66
N SER A 41 17.28 10.25 -18.76
CA SER A 41 16.62 11.54 -18.98
C SER A 41 15.24 11.64 -18.34
N ASP A 42 14.55 10.51 -18.19
CA ASP A 42 13.14 10.46 -17.74
C ASP A 42 13.00 10.36 -16.22
N PHE A 43 14.09 10.02 -15.53
CA PHE A 43 14.14 9.88 -14.07
C PHE A 43 14.65 11.17 -13.41
N ASP A 44 13.92 12.26 -13.60
CA ASP A 44 14.26 13.58 -13.07
C ASP A 44 13.61 13.86 -11.69
N GLN A 45 13.80 15.09 -11.21
CA GLN A 45 13.32 15.55 -9.91
C GLN A 45 11.78 15.60 -9.83
N ASP A 46 11.08 15.74 -10.96
CA ASP A 46 9.62 15.88 -11.01
C ASP A 46 8.93 14.52 -10.84
N MET A 47 9.55 13.45 -11.35
CA MET A 47 9.06 12.08 -11.15
C MET A 47 9.15 11.64 -9.68
N GLN A 48 10.09 12.20 -8.90
CA GLN A 48 10.22 11.94 -7.46
C GLN A 48 9.11 12.61 -6.63
N VAL A 49 8.60 13.76 -7.10
CA VAL A 49 7.55 14.54 -6.43
C VAL A 49 6.15 13.91 -6.57
N LEU A 50 5.90 13.15 -7.63
CA LEU A 50 4.60 12.52 -7.92
C LEU A 50 4.23 11.32 -7.01
N THR A 51 5.05 10.98 -6.03
CA THR A 51 5.01 9.65 -5.40
C THR A 51 4.41 9.55 -4.00
N GLN A 52 3.69 10.55 -3.47
CA GLN A 52 3.59 10.65 -1.99
C GLN A 52 2.29 11.22 -1.43
N VAL A 53 1.13 10.56 -1.60
CA VAL A 53 -0.11 11.08 -0.99
C VAL A 53 -1.08 10.05 -0.41
N TYR A 54 -0.77 8.74 -0.38
CA TYR A 54 -1.75 7.75 0.11
C TYR A 54 -1.19 6.77 1.15
N TYR A 55 -2.08 6.36 2.06
CA TYR A 55 -1.85 5.27 3.00
C TYR A 55 -2.40 3.98 2.38
N PRO A 56 -1.55 3.11 1.80
CA PRO A 56 -2.00 1.81 1.35
C PRO A 56 -2.21 0.87 2.53
N SER A 57 -3.09 -0.09 2.32
CA SER A 57 -3.14 -1.32 3.11
C SER A 57 -1.76 -2.00 3.19
N HIS A 58 -1.48 -2.71 4.28
CA HIS A 58 -0.23 -3.49 4.44
C HIS A 58 -0.03 -4.50 3.31
N TYR A 59 -1.05 -5.28 2.98
CA TYR A 59 -0.98 -6.29 1.94
C TYR A 59 -0.82 -5.69 0.54
N ASN A 60 -1.39 -4.51 0.30
CA ASN A 60 -1.20 -3.80 -0.97
C ASN A 60 0.26 -3.37 -1.13
N PHE A 61 0.84 -2.83 -0.05
CA PHE A 61 2.26 -2.50 0.01
C PHE A 61 3.16 -3.71 -0.25
N LEU A 62 2.93 -4.80 0.48
CA LEU A 62 3.72 -6.02 0.33
C LEU A 62 3.61 -6.59 -1.08
N TRP A 63 2.40 -6.62 -1.66
CA TRP A 63 2.22 -7.08 -3.03
C TRP A 63 3.01 -6.24 -4.04
N TYR A 64 3.01 -4.92 -3.96
CA TYR A 64 3.76 -4.09 -4.91
C TYR A 64 5.27 -4.30 -4.85
N VAL A 65 5.84 -4.39 -3.65
CA VAL A 65 7.28 -4.67 -3.52
C VAL A 65 7.60 -6.09 -4.00
N SER A 66 6.72 -7.06 -3.75
CA SER A 66 6.93 -8.44 -4.22
C SER A 66 7.03 -8.54 -5.74
N ARG A 67 6.33 -7.66 -6.49
CA ARG A 67 6.43 -7.60 -7.97
C ARG A 67 7.82 -7.16 -8.42
N THR A 68 8.48 -6.28 -7.66
CA THR A 68 9.88 -5.90 -7.93
C THR A 68 10.80 -7.11 -7.70
N LEU A 69 10.62 -7.81 -6.58
CA LEU A 69 11.38 -9.05 -6.31
C LEU A 69 11.17 -10.10 -7.41
N PHE A 70 9.94 -10.27 -7.90
CA PHE A 70 9.62 -11.18 -9.00
C PHE A 70 10.40 -10.86 -10.28
N LEU A 71 10.46 -9.57 -10.67
CA LEU A 71 11.24 -9.14 -11.83
C LEU A 71 12.74 -9.38 -11.65
N LEU A 72 13.28 -9.09 -10.46
CA LEU A 72 14.68 -9.36 -10.14
C LEU A 72 14.96 -10.87 -10.20
N GLU A 73 14.09 -11.71 -9.64
CA GLU A 73 14.23 -13.17 -9.75
C GLU A 73 14.22 -13.61 -11.21
N GLN A 74 13.27 -13.13 -12.01
CA GLN A 74 13.16 -13.47 -13.43
C GLN A 74 14.43 -13.10 -14.21
N ALA A 75 14.97 -11.90 -13.97
CA ALA A 75 16.21 -11.44 -14.58
C ALA A 75 17.41 -12.32 -14.23
N ARG A 76 17.49 -12.80 -12.98
CA ARG A 76 18.52 -13.77 -12.54
C ARG A 76 18.41 -15.11 -13.25
N GLN A 77 17.19 -15.66 -13.30
CA GLN A 77 16.96 -16.96 -13.92
C GLN A 77 17.26 -16.92 -15.42
N ASN A 78 17.01 -15.78 -16.06
CA ASN A 78 17.35 -15.53 -17.46
C ASN A 78 18.83 -15.16 -17.70
N LYS A 79 19.66 -15.09 -16.65
CA LYS A 79 21.09 -14.71 -16.72
C LYS A 79 21.32 -13.38 -17.46
N GLN A 80 20.38 -12.44 -17.32
CA GLN A 80 20.55 -11.11 -17.88
C GLN A 80 21.75 -10.40 -17.23
N LEU A 81 22.46 -9.55 -17.97
CA LEU A 81 23.56 -8.75 -17.43
C LEU A 81 23.00 -7.73 -16.43
N GLN A 82 23.52 -7.72 -15.20
CA GLN A 82 23.00 -6.86 -14.14
C GLN A 82 24.07 -5.94 -13.53
N PRO A 83 23.72 -4.71 -13.13
CA PRO A 83 24.60 -3.83 -12.36
C PRO A 83 24.99 -4.43 -11.00
N VAL A 84 26.12 -3.99 -10.43
CA VAL A 84 26.60 -4.47 -9.11
C VAL A 84 25.56 -4.29 -7.98
N ALA A 85 24.77 -3.21 -8.03
CA ALA A 85 23.72 -2.95 -7.05
C ALA A 85 22.58 -3.99 -7.07
N PHE A 86 22.43 -4.73 -8.18
CA PHE A 86 21.36 -5.69 -8.37
C PHE A 86 21.39 -6.80 -7.32
N ASP A 87 22.55 -7.44 -7.10
CA ASP A 87 22.66 -8.53 -6.13
C ASP A 87 22.39 -8.05 -4.71
N LEU A 88 22.80 -6.82 -4.37
CA LEU A 88 22.53 -6.23 -3.07
C LEU A 88 21.02 -6.03 -2.84
N VAL A 89 20.32 -5.45 -3.81
CA VAL A 89 18.88 -5.20 -3.74
C VAL A 89 18.11 -6.51 -3.73
N TYR A 90 18.44 -7.44 -4.65
CA TYR A 90 17.83 -8.76 -4.72
C TYR A 90 17.98 -9.51 -3.39
N ASN A 91 19.19 -9.61 -2.85
CA ASN A 91 19.41 -10.36 -1.60
C ASN A 91 18.67 -9.74 -0.42
N LYS A 92 18.59 -8.41 -0.34
CA LYS A 92 17.78 -7.73 0.69
C LYS A 92 16.31 -8.05 0.54
N LEU A 93 15.74 -7.83 -0.64
CA LEU A 93 14.32 -8.08 -0.90
C LEU A 93 13.96 -9.56 -0.76
N SER A 94 14.76 -10.47 -1.30
CA SER A 94 14.51 -11.91 -1.21
C SER A 94 14.52 -12.40 0.23
N ASN A 95 15.50 -11.96 1.04
CA ASN A 95 15.56 -12.33 2.45
C ASN A 95 14.41 -11.71 3.24
N THR A 96 14.09 -10.43 2.99
CA THR A 96 12.96 -9.76 3.65
C THR A 96 11.64 -10.47 3.34
N PHE A 97 11.36 -10.77 2.08
CA PHE A 97 10.08 -11.35 1.66
C PHE A 97 9.95 -12.82 2.05
N ARG A 98 11.00 -13.61 1.83
CA ARG A 98 10.97 -15.06 2.07
C ARG A 98 11.15 -15.43 3.54
N SER A 99 11.47 -14.48 4.41
CA SER A 99 11.57 -14.70 5.85
C SER A 99 10.60 -13.80 6.63
N TYR A 100 10.85 -12.49 6.67
CA TYR A 100 10.11 -11.59 7.56
C TYR A 100 8.67 -11.34 7.09
N VAL A 101 8.45 -11.09 5.80
CA VAL A 101 7.10 -10.88 5.26
C VAL A 101 6.28 -12.16 5.32
N TYR A 102 6.88 -13.30 4.96
CA TYR A 102 6.24 -14.60 5.12
C TYR A 102 5.79 -14.85 6.57
N LEU A 103 6.66 -14.63 7.56
CA LEU A 103 6.32 -14.76 8.98
C LEU A 103 5.24 -13.77 9.42
N TYR A 104 5.30 -12.53 8.93
CA TYR A 104 4.25 -11.53 9.16
C TYR A 104 2.90 -12.06 8.66
N ILE A 105 2.81 -12.50 7.41
CA ILE A 105 1.58 -13.06 6.83
C ILE A 105 1.11 -14.27 7.66
N GLN A 106 2.00 -15.18 8.01
CA GLN A 106 1.66 -16.37 8.79
C GLN A 106 1.03 -16.02 10.15
N ASN A 107 1.52 -14.98 10.82
CA ASN A 107 1.00 -14.53 12.11
C ASN A 107 -0.37 -13.82 12.02
N HIS A 108 -0.83 -13.48 10.81
CA HIS A 108 -2.11 -12.80 10.57
C HIS A 108 -3.13 -13.70 9.86
N ILE A 109 -2.90 -15.02 9.82
CA ILE A 109 -3.86 -15.98 9.25
C ILE A 109 -5.12 -16.02 10.11
N ASN A 110 -6.25 -15.71 9.51
CA ASN A 110 -7.56 -16.11 10.03
C ASN A 110 -7.99 -17.44 9.40
N LYS A 111 -8.80 -18.22 10.12
CA LYS A 111 -9.30 -19.52 9.66
C LYS A 111 -10.81 -19.55 9.68
N ASP A 112 -11.41 -20.07 8.62
CA ASP A 112 -12.85 -20.36 8.63
C ASP A 112 -13.14 -21.75 9.23
N SER A 113 -14.42 -22.15 9.25
CA SER A 113 -14.87 -23.43 9.80
C SER A 113 -14.19 -24.66 9.18
N ASP A 114 -13.74 -24.54 7.93
CA ASP A 114 -13.14 -25.64 7.17
C ASP A 114 -11.60 -25.53 7.16
N SER A 115 -11.04 -24.72 8.07
CA SER A 115 -9.61 -24.44 8.19
C SER A 115 -8.96 -23.86 6.92
N ARG A 116 -9.73 -23.16 6.08
CA ARG A 116 -9.19 -22.37 4.98
C ARG A 116 -8.74 -21.01 5.49
N TYR A 117 -7.77 -20.41 4.80
CA TYR A 117 -7.08 -19.22 5.30
C TYR A 117 -7.61 -17.96 4.63
N TYR A 118 -7.79 -16.90 5.41
CA TYR A 118 -8.16 -15.59 4.90
C TYR A 118 -7.50 -14.48 5.69
N PHE A 119 -7.50 -13.31 5.09
CA PHE A 119 -6.85 -12.12 5.60
C PHE A 119 -7.81 -10.94 5.52
N GLU A 120 -7.67 -10.01 6.46
CA GLU A 120 -8.49 -8.81 6.60
C GLU A 120 -7.58 -7.65 6.96
N GLU A 121 -7.99 -6.43 6.61
CA GLU A 121 -7.34 -5.23 7.12
C GLU A 121 -8.28 -4.42 8.00
N PHE A 122 -8.82 -3.32 7.48
CA PHE A 122 -9.53 -2.35 8.30
C PHE A 122 -10.98 -2.16 7.88
N LEU A 123 -11.39 -2.55 6.66
CA LEU A 123 -12.78 -2.44 6.24
C LEU A 123 -13.58 -3.62 6.77
N GLY A 124 -14.59 -3.31 7.59
CA GLY A 124 -15.48 -4.30 8.16
C GLY A 124 -14.93 -5.13 9.32
N THR A 125 -13.70 -4.88 9.80
CA THR A 125 -13.10 -5.71 10.88
C THR A 125 -13.53 -5.30 12.28
N ASN A 126 -13.87 -4.02 12.47
CA ASN A 126 -14.25 -3.44 13.76
C ASN A 126 -15.64 -2.81 13.74
N ASP A 127 -16.45 -3.10 12.73
CA ASP A 127 -17.81 -2.59 12.59
C ASP A 127 -18.64 -2.90 13.84
N THR A 128 -19.57 -2.00 14.14
CA THR A 128 -20.49 -2.14 15.27
C THR A 128 -21.93 -2.02 14.80
N ASP A 129 -22.84 -2.73 15.47
CA ASP A 129 -24.28 -2.51 15.29
C ASP A 129 -24.71 -1.14 15.86
N THR A 130 -26.01 -0.83 15.75
CA THR A 130 -26.60 0.42 16.26
C THR A 130 -26.46 0.61 17.78
N PHE A 131 -26.05 -0.42 18.51
CA PHE A 131 -25.82 -0.40 19.97
C PHE A 131 -24.34 -0.40 20.34
N GLY A 132 -23.43 -0.27 19.35
CA GLY A 132 -21.99 -0.27 19.58
C GLY A 132 -21.40 -1.67 19.80
N LYS A 133 -22.17 -2.74 19.57
CA LYS A 133 -21.65 -4.11 19.69
C LYS A 133 -20.92 -4.50 18.41
N ARG A 134 -19.67 -4.94 18.55
CA ARG A 134 -18.83 -5.39 17.44
C ARG A 134 -19.52 -6.49 16.63
N THR A 135 -19.72 -6.23 15.34
CA THR A 135 -20.35 -7.10 14.34
C THR A 135 -19.54 -7.00 13.03
N PRO A 136 -18.42 -7.74 12.92
CA PRO A 136 -17.52 -7.63 11.77
C PRO A 136 -18.20 -8.09 10.48
N THR A 137 -18.16 -7.25 9.45
CA THR A 137 -18.71 -7.48 8.12
C THR A 137 -17.67 -8.03 7.14
N GLY A 138 -16.37 -7.76 7.38
CA GLY A 138 -15.25 -8.31 6.61
C GLY A 138 -15.23 -7.86 5.15
N GLU A 139 -15.50 -6.59 4.89
CA GLU A 139 -15.69 -6.04 3.54
C GLU A 139 -14.43 -6.10 2.67
N ASP A 140 -13.22 -5.98 3.24
CA ASP A 140 -11.97 -6.11 2.45
C ASP A 140 -11.44 -7.54 2.33
N ARG A 141 -12.13 -8.54 2.90
CA ARG A 141 -11.58 -9.89 3.10
C ARG A 141 -11.20 -10.59 1.79
N ILE A 142 -11.99 -10.39 0.73
CA ILE A 142 -11.68 -10.91 -0.62
C ILE A 142 -10.40 -10.28 -1.16
N PHE A 143 -10.33 -8.95 -1.11
CA PHE A 143 -9.22 -8.20 -1.66
C PHE A 143 -7.92 -8.47 -0.90
N SER A 144 -7.94 -8.36 0.42
CA SER A 144 -6.82 -8.64 1.33
C SER A 144 -6.26 -10.04 1.11
N THR A 145 -7.14 -11.06 1.01
CA THR A 145 -6.72 -12.44 0.75
C THR A 145 -6.10 -12.59 -0.63
N ALA A 146 -6.65 -11.97 -1.67
CA ALA A 146 -6.09 -12.00 -3.02
C ALA A 146 -4.71 -11.33 -3.10
N LEU A 147 -4.52 -10.19 -2.42
CA LEU A 147 -3.23 -9.50 -2.33
C LEU A 147 -2.16 -10.38 -1.67
N VAL A 148 -2.50 -11.06 -0.57
CA VAL A 148 -1.59 -11.99 0.10
C VAL A 148 -1.17 -13.13 -0.82
N VAL A 149 -2.12 -13.75 -1.53
CA VAL A 149 -1.81 -14.82 -2.49
C VAL A 149 -0.87 -14.33 -3.59
N ASN A 150 -1.20 -13.19 -4.22
CA ASN A 150 -0.36 -12.60 -5.25
C ASN A 150 1.06 -12.25 -4.71
N CYS A 151 1.14 -11.70 -3.49
CA CYS A 151 2.41 -11.37 -2.84
C CYS A 151 3.28 -12.61 -2.63
N LEU A 152 2.71 -13.69 -2.09
CA LEU A 152 3.45 -14.93 -1.85
C LEU A 152 3.89 -15.58 -3.16
N ILE A 153 3.02 -15.65 -4.17
CA ILE A 153 3.41 -16.20 -5.47
C ILE A 153 4.56 -15.38 -6.07
N ALA A 154 4.45 -14.04 -6.12
CA ALA A 154 5.50 -13.18 -6.65
C ALA A 154 6.84 -13.30 -5.88
N SER A 155 6.79 -13.59 -4.58
CA SER A 155 7.98 -13.70 -3.74
C SER A 155 8.72 -15.03 -3.88
N PHE A 156 8.00 -16.11 -4.20
CA PHE A 156 8.50 -17.49 -4.18
C PHE A 156 8.49 -18.16 -5.56
N THR A 157 8.18 -17.44 -6.63
CA THR A 157 8.17 -17.99 -7.98
C THR A 157 8.88 -17.08 -8.98
N TYR A 158 9.14 -17.62 -10.17
CA TYR A 158 9.56 -16.87 -11.35
C TYR A 158 8.87 -17.45 -12.59
N PHE A 159 8.68 -16.64 -13.62
CA PHE A 159 8.10 -17.10 -14.87
C PHE A 159 9.17 -17.60 -15.83
N ASN A 160 9.03 -18.85 -16.28
CA ASN A 160 9.87 -19.46 -17.29
C ASN A 160 9.20 -19.32 -18.67
N ALA A 161 9.74 -18.43 -19.50
CA ALA A 161 9.20 -18.15 -20.83
C ALA A 161 9.24 -19.36 -21.78
N THR A 162 10.14 -20.32 -21.56
CA THR A 162 10.25 -21.54 -22.38
C THR A 162 9.10 -22.50 -22.11
N THR A 163 8.67 -22.62 -20.85
CA THR A 163 7.57 -23.50 -20.44
C THR A 163 6.24 -22.78 -20.35
N ASN A 164 6.23 -21.44 -20.44
CA ASN A 164 5.06 -20.58 -20.25
C ASN A 164 4.39 -20.82 -18.87
N GLN A 165 5.21 -21.09 -17.85
CA GLN A 165 4.77 -21.50 -16.52
C GLN A 165 5.56 -20.77 -15.42
N LEU A 166 4.92 -20.62 -14.27
CA LEU A 166 5.53 -20.21 -13.02
C LEU A 166 6.25 -21.41 -12.40
N HIS A 167 7.48 -21.18 -11.99
CA HIS A 167 8.33 -22.16 -11.31
C HIS A 167 8.66 -21.65 -9.93
N TRP A 168 8.69 -22.56 -8.96
CA TRP A 168 9.16 -22.26 -7.62
C TRP A 168 10.64 -21.91 -7.64
N VAL A 169 11.04 -20.88 -6.88
CA VAL A 169 12.45 -20.61 -6.64
C VAL A 169 13.10 -21.77 -5.89
N LEU A 170 14.35 -22.07 -6.19
CA LEU A 170 15.11 -23.12 -5.51
C LEU A 170 15.48 -22.64 -4.09
N ALA A 171 14.56 -22.87 -3.15
CA ALA A 171 14.76 -22.65 -1.72
C ALA A 171 14.45 -23.92 -0.92
N SER A 172 15.00 -24.03 0.29
CA SER A 172 14.64 -25.07 1.26
C SER A 172 13.13 -25.10 1.51
N SER A 173 12.60 -26.30 1.85
CA SER A 173 11.20 -26.65 2.12
C SER A 173 10.16 -25.53 1.95
N LEU A 174 9.53 -25.49 0.76
CA LEU A 174 8.43 -24.57 0.45
C LEU A 174 7.06 -25.09 0.92
N THR A 175 7.02 -26.16 1.70
CA THR A 175 5.79 -26.86 2.09
C THR A 175 4.78 -25.94 2.77
N ASP A 176 5.23 -25.12 3.72
CA ASP A 176 4.33 -24.26 4.48
C ASP A 176 3.80 -23.10 3.63
N VAL A 177 4.64 -22.51 2.78
CA VAL A 177 4.25 -21.47 1.82
C VAL A 177 3.20 -22.00 0.85
N LYS A 178 3.43 -23.21 0.29
CA LYS A 178 2.49 -23.87 -0.62
C LYS A 178 1.16 -24.15 0.06
N LEU A 179 1.18 -24.65 1.30
CA LEU A 179 -0.02 -24.90 2.07
C LEU A 179 -0.80 -23.62 2.35
N LEU A 180 -0.10 -22.53 2.70
CA LEU A 180 -0.71 -21.23 2.94
C LEU A 180 -1.42 -20.72 1.69
N ILE A 181 -0.75 -20.77 0.53
CA ILE A 181 -1.35 -20.37 -0.75
C ILE A 181 -2.56 -21.25 -1.09
N ASP A 182 -2.43 -22.58 -1.02
CA ASP A 182 -3.53 -23.51 -1.33
C ASP A 182 -4.76 -23.25 -0.44
N LYS A 183 -4.56 -23.12 0.87
CA LYS A 183 -5.64 -22.83 1.82
C LYS A 183 -6.29 -21.46 1.60
N SER A 184 -5.53 -20.47 1.12
CA SER A 184 -6.04 -19.14 0.83
C SER A 184 -6.81 -19.10 -0.50
N VAL A 185 -6.32 -19.82 -1.51
CA VAL A 185 -7.01 -19.96 -2.81
C VAL A 185 -8.33 -20.73 -2.65
N GLN A 186 -8.33 -21.83 -1.88
CA GLN A 186 -9.56 -22.54 -1.54
C GLN A 186 -10.57 -21.63 -0.84
N TRP A 187 -10.09 -20.71 0.01
CA TRP A 187 -10.96 -19.72 0.65
C TRP A 187 -11.54 -18.75 -0.38
N LEU A 188 -10.70 -18.17 -1.25
CA LEU A 188 -11.15 -17.24 -2.30
C LEU A 188 -12.21 -17.86 -3.20
N ILE A 189 -11.98 -19.09 -3.71
CA ILE A 189 -12.92 -19.78 -4.60
C ILE A 189 -14.29 -19.96 -3.94
N LYS A 190 -14.33 -20.34 -2.66
CA LYS A 190 -15.61 -20.51 -1.95
C LYS A 190 -16.31 -19.18 -1.70
N ASN A 191 -15.56 -18.13 -1.39
CA ASN A 191 -16.10 -16.95 -0.73
C ASN A 191 -16.23 -15.72 -1.63
N ILE A 192 -15.75 -15.74 -2.87
CA ILE A 192 -15.75 -14.57 -3.77
C ILE A 192 -17.12 -13.90 -3.95
N ASN A 193 -18.22 -14.66 -3.78
CA ASN A 193 -19.60 -14.19 -3.88
C ASN A 193 -20.31 -14.05 -2.52
N GLN A 194 -19.60 -14.22 -1.39
CA GLN A 194 -20.19 -14.18 -0.04
C GLN A 194 -19.98 -12.85 0.69
N TYR A 195 -19.04 -12.04 0.23
CA TYR A 195 -18.69 -10.75 0.84
C TYR A 195 -18.83 -9.64 -0.19
N GLU A 196 -19.09 -8.43 0.28
CA GLU A 196 -18.94 -7.25 -0.56
C GLU A 196 -17.48 -7.19 -1.07
N PRO A 197 -17.24 -7.03 -2.38
CA PRO A 197 -15.89 -7.04 -2.95
C PRO A 197 -15.21 -5.67 -2.79
N GLN A 198 -15.31 -5.09 -1.59
CA GLN A 198 -14.68 -3.84 -1.25
C GLN A 198 -13.16 -4.02 -1.16
N ASN A 199 -12.43 -2.91 -1.25
CA ASN A 199 -10.99 -2.89 -1.10
C ASN A 199 -10.53 -1.72 -0.26
N CYS A 200 -9.58 -1.97 0.62
CA CYS A 200 -8.86 -0.94 1.36
C CYS A 200 -7.81 -0.25 0.46
N PHE A 201 -8.22 0.13 -0.75
CA PHE A 201 -7.33 0.67 -1.77
C PHE A 201 -7.21 2.18 -1.64
N PHE A 202 -6.01 2.65 -1.31
CA PHE A 202 -5.67 4.06 -1.11
C PHE A 202 -6.59 4.80 -0.11
N GLY A 203 -6.11 4.95 1.12
CA GLY A 203 -6.66 5.97 2.02
C GLY A 203 -6.17 7.36 1.62
N ALA A 204 -6.98 8.40 1.82
CA ALA A 204 -6.49 9.77 1.77
C ALA A 204 -5.30 9.99 2.71
N SER A 205 -4.59 11.10 2.55
CA SER A 205 -3.41 11.46 3.37
C SER A 205 -3.73 11.82 4.83
N PHE A 206 -4.98 11.60 5.28
CA PHE A 206 -5.45 11.89 6.63
C PHE A 206 -6.55 10.89 7.02
N GLU A 207 -6.61 10.50 8.30
CA GLU A 207 -7.59 9.49 8.76
C GLU A 207 -8.92 10.12 9.18
N ASN A 208 -8.89 11.40 9.58
CA ASN A 208 -10.05 12.25 9.85
C ASN A 208 -9.63 13.73 9.92
N TYR A 209 -10.61 14.63 10.07
CA TYR A 209 -10.37 16.07 10.11
C TYR A 209 -9.45 16.55 11.26
N LYS A 210 -9.37 15.81 12.37
CA LYS A 210 -8.47 16.12 13.51
C LYS A 210 -7.01 15.76 13.22
N GLN A 211 -6.74 15.15 12.07
CA GLN A 211 -5.41 14.74 11.62
C GLN A 211 -5.07 15.30 10.25
N PHE A 212 -5.65 16.44 9.87
CA PHE A 212 -5.15 17.12 8.70
C PHE A 212 -3.65 17.43 8.85
N PRO A 213 -2.87 17.33 7.76
CA PRO A 213 -1.45 17.65 7.78
C PRO A 213 -1.12 19.04 8.35
N TYR A 214 -2.07 19.99 8.25
CA TYR A 214 -1.94 21.35 8.79
C TYR A 214 -1.77 21.42 10.31
N TRP A 215 -2.18 20.38 11.05
CA TRP A 215 -2.04 20.34 12.51
C TRP A 215 -0.68 19.83 12.96
N TYR A 216 0.19 19.43 12.04
CA TYR A 216 1.50 18.86 12.33
C TYR A 216 2.62 19.89 12.08
N PRO A 217 3.80 19.71 12.71
CA PRO A 217 4.96 20.57 12.50
C PRO A 217 5.33 20.75 11.02
N ALA A 218 5.33 22.01 10.58
CA ALA A 218 5.80 22.46 9.28
C ALA A 218 6.78 23.64 9.45
N ASN A 219 7.72 23.83 8.51
CA ASN A 219 8.67 24.95 8.52
C ASN A 219 8.52 25.90 7.31
N ILE A 220 7.58 25.60 6.41
CA ILE A 220 7.07 26.48 5.36
C ILE A 220 5.59 26.75 5.62
N TYR A 221 5.23 28.03 5.64
CA TYR A 221 3.85 28.49 5.64
C TYR A 221 3.76 29.67 4.68
N GLN A 222 3.15 29.45 3.53
CA GLN A 222 3.14 30.43 2.44
C GLN A 222 1.78 30.46 1.76
N PHE A 223 1.30 31.62 1.34
CA PHE A 223 0.18 31.70 0.42
C PHE A 223 0.63 31.30 -1.01
N LEU A 224 -0.29 30.87 -1.87
CA LEU A 224 0.01 30.58 -3.28
C LEU A 224 0.64 31.76 -4.04
N ASN A 225 0.42 33.00 -3.56
CA ASN A 225 1.05 34.19 -4.11
C ASN A 225 2.51 34.41 -3.65
N GLY A 226 3.06 33.50 -2.83
CA GLY A 226 4.43 33.56 -2.33
C GLY A 226 4.61 34.28 -0.99
N THR A 227 3.56 34.81 -0.38
CA THR A 227 3.67 35.56 0.89
C THR A 227 3.77 34.59 2.07
N ASN A 228 4.81 34.70 2.87
CA ASN A 228 4.96 33.91 4.09
C ASN A 228 3.97 34.38 5.17
N PHE A 229 3.49 33.45 5.99
CA PHE A 229 2.66 33.77 7.15
C PHE A 229 3.07 32.94 8.37
N ASN A 230 2.60 33.35 9.56
CA ASN A 230 2.78 32.59 10.78
C ASN A 230 1.48 31.85 11.12
N PRO A 231 1.47 30.51 11.23
CA PRO A 231 0.24 29.75 11.49
C PRO A 231 -0.41 30.10 12.83
N LYS A 232 0.32 30.70 13.78
CA LYS A 232 -0.23 31.12 15.08
C LYS A 232 -1.18 32.32 14.96
N ASP A 233 -1.07 33.09 13.88
CA ASP A 233 -1.88 34.29 13.66
C ASP A 233 -3.24 33.95 13.02
N TYR A 234 -3.47 32.68 12.65
CA TYR A 234 -4.66 32.21 11.96
C TYR A 234 -5.41 31.19 12.80
N HIS A 235 -6.73 31.38 12.89
CA HIS A 235 -7.65 30.42 13.50
C HIS A 235 -8.45 29.74 12.38
N LEU A 236 -8.06 28.52 12.01
CA LEU A 236 -8.87 27.73 11.08
C LEU A 236 -10.05 27.13 11.85
N GLN A 237 -11.24 27.68 11.67
CA GLN A 237 -12.46 26.93 11.99
C GLN A 237 -12.75 25.94 10.86
N LEU A 238 -13.37 24.80 11.17
CA LEU A 238 -13.67 23.75 10.18
C LEU A 238 -14.44 24.28 8.95
N ASP A 239 -15.29 25.29 9.14
CA ASP A 239 -16.05 25.93 8.06
C ASP A 239 -15.18 26.87 7.18
N ASP A 240 -14.08 27.39 7.74
CA ASP A 240 -13.10 28.26 7.08
C ASP A 240 -11.90 27.49 6.49
N ILE A 241 -11.80 26.18 6.79
CA ILE A 241 -10.74 25.31 6.28
C ILE A 241 -10.78 25.36 4.75
N ALA A 242 -11.89 25.05 4.10
CA ALA A 242 -11.96 25.03 2.63
C ALA A 242 -11.47 26.34 1.98
N SER A 243 -11.93 27.50 2.45
CA SER A 243 -11.56 28.80 1.85
C SER A 243 -10.12 29.23 2.14
N THR A 244 -9.58 28.84 3.31
CA THR A 244 -8.24 29.24 3.74
C THR A 244 -7.17 28.26 3.26
N ILE A 245 -7.39 26.94 3.34
CA ILE A 245 -6.41 25.96 2.88
C ILE A 245 -6.33 25.78 1.37
N ASP A 246 -7.32 26.23 0.60
CA ASP A 246 -7.22 26.28 -0.86
C ASP A 246 -6.14 27.26 -1.36
N ASN A 247 -5.64 28.16 -0.50
CA ASN A 247 -4.70 29.22 -0.88
C ASN A 247 -3.36 29.17 -0.15
N VAL A 248 -3.07 28.11 0.61
CA VAL A 248 -1.83 28.00 1.39
C VAL A 248 -1.04 26.75 1.08
N ILE A 249 0.27 26.91 1.10
CA ILE A 249 1.29 25.89 1.13
C ILE A 249 1.71 25.73 2.60
N CYS A 250 1.52 24.53 3.14
CA CYS A 250 1.93 24.16 4.48
C CYS A 250 2.94 23.03 4.36
N GLY A 251 4.21 23.35 4.54
CA GLY A 251 5.34 22.58 4.04
C GLY A 251 6.49 22.33 5.01
N VAL A 252 7.35 21.37 4.71
CA VAL A 252 8.67 21.16 5.34
C VAL A 252 9.53 21.16 4.12
N GLN A 253 10.38 22.15 4.12
CA GLN A 253 11.53 22.17 3.29
C GLN A 253 12.70 21.61 4.07
N SER A 254 13.38 20.65 3.44
CA SER A 254 14.59 20.01 3.98
C SER A 254 14.32 19.19 5.25
N LEU A 255 15.29 19.11 6.16
CA LEU A 255 15.22 18.33 7.39
C LEU A 255 14.94 19.29 8.56
N ILE A 256 13.95 18.98 9.40
CA ILE A 256 13.81 19.61 10.71
C ILE A 256 14.62 18.77 11.71
N ASP A 257 15.38 19.42 12.59
CA ASP A 257 16.13 18.70 13.63
C ASP A 257 15.18 17.94 14.59
N GLU A 258 15.60 16.80 15.13
CA GLU A 258 14.76 15.99 16.03
C GLU A 258 14.33 16.76 17.28
N GLN A 259 15.23 17.55 17.88
CA GLN A 259 14.92 18.34 19.05
C GLN A 259 13.96 19.47 18.70
N GLU A 260 14.18 20.13 17.57
CA GLU A 260 13.29 21.17 17.04
C GLU A 260 11.89 20.63 16.79
N TYR A 261 11.78 19.52 16.05
CA TYR A 261 10.53 18.84 15.75
C TYR A 261 9.78 18.47 17.03
N THR A 262 10.49 17.92 18.03
CA THR A 262 9.93 17.57 19.33
C THR A 262 9.36 18.79 20.07
N GLN A 263 9.94 19.98 19.91
CA GLN A 263 9.37 21.21 20.46
C GLN A 263 8.17 21.69 19.64
N MET A 264 8.21 21.57 18.31
CA MET A 264 7.10 21.95 17.44
C MET A 264 5.85 21.11 17.70
N LEU A 265 5.99 19.83 18.08
CA LEU A 265 4.86 18.98 18.50
C LEU A 265 4.07 19.56 19.68
N LYS A 266 4.73 20.35 20.54
CA LYS A 266 4.11 20.99 21.71
C LYS A 266 3.49 22.35 21.38
N GLN A 267 3.68 22.85 20.16
CA GLN A 267 3.12 24.11 19.71
C GLN A 267 1.73 23.89 19.11
N LEU A 268 0.93 24.96 19.11
CA LEU A 268 -0.31 25.01 18.34
C LEU A 268 0.00 25.39 16.90
N HIS A 269 -0.61 24.68 15.96
CA HIS A 269 -0.57 24.92 14.52
C HIS A 269 -1.97 25.35 14.08
N PHE A 270 -2.12 26.57 13.57
CA PHE A 270 -3.45 27.16 13.30
C PHE A 270 -4.39 27.12 14.52
N ASN A 271 -3.80 27.31 15.71
CA ASN A 271 -4.46 27.22 17.02
C ASN A 271 -5.01 25.82 17.37
N VAL A 272 -4.56 24.77 16.69
CA VAL A 272 -4.88 23.36 16.98
C VAL A 272 -3.63 22.65 17.51
N SER A 273 -3.77 21.85 18.55
CA SER A 273 -2.66 21.03 19.07
C SER A 273 -2.36 19.88 18.11
N THR A 274 -1.07 19.56 17.92
CA THR A 274 -0.68 18.38 17.15
C THR A 274 -1.35 17.13 17.72
N PRO A 275 -2.09 16.35 16.92
CA PRO A 275 -2.67 15.09 17.38
C PRO A 275 -1.54 14.08 17.65
N THR A 276 -1.50 13.54 18.86
CA THR A 276 -0.49 12.55 19.30
C THR A 276 -1.08 11.17 19.55
N THR A 277 -2.39 11.02 19.40
CA THR A 277 -3.12 9.77 19.63
C THR A 277 -3.95 9.40 18.41
N PHE A 278 -3.86 8.13 18.01
CA PHE A 278 -4.77 7.54 17.02
C PHE A 278 -5.83 6.72 17.74
N ASN A 279 -7.09 7.04 17.50
CA ASN A 279 -8.22 6.40 18.15
C ASN A 279 -8.91 5.34 17.26
N GLY A 280 -8.37 5.04 16.08
CA GLY A 280 -8.98 4.12 15.12
C GLY A 280 -9.92 4.81 14.12
N TYR A 281 -10.32 4.05 13.09
CA TYR A 281 -11.21 4.50 12.01
C TYR A 281 -12.70 4.53 12.39
N ASN A 282 -13.10 3.85 13.48
CA ASN A 282 -14.51 3.69 13.88
C ASN A 282 -14.93 4.67 14.99
N GLN A 283 -14.34 5.87 15.02
CA GLN A 283 -14.75 6.91 15.96
C GLN A 283 -15.97 7.67 15.42
N PRO A 284 -16.87 8.19 16.27
CA PRO A 284 -18.08 8.90 15.83
C PRO A 284 -17.83 10.06 14.84
N ASP A 285 -16.66 10.70 14.94
CA ASP A 285 -16.25 11.83 14.09
C ASP A 285 -15.23 11.44 13.00
N ALA A 286 -14.91 10.15 12.86
CA ALA A 286 -13.94 9.71 11.86
C ALA A 286 -14.56 9.76 10.46
N VAL A 287 -13.94 10.55 9.58
CA VAL A 287 -14.26 10.58 8.16
C VAL A 287 -13.01 10.17 7.43
N PHE A 288 -12.96 8.90 7.01
CA PHE A 288 -11.85 8.35 6.27
C PHE A 288 -12.23 8.18 4.80
N PRO A 289 -11.64 8.97 3.89
CA PRO A 289 -11.81 8.74 2.46
C PRO A 289 -10.94 7.56 2.06
N PHE A 290 -11.56 6.57 1.45
CA PHE A 290 -10.86 5.47 0.79
C PHE A 290 -11.44 5.25 -0.59
N TRP A 291 -10.63 4.74 -1.51
CA TRP A 291 -11.11 4.39 -2.84
C TRP A 291 -11.59 2.95 -2.83
N LEU A 292 -12.75 2.74 -3.46
CA LEU A 292 -13.35 1.44 -3.64
C LEU A 292 -13.46 1.13 -5.14
N SER A 293 -13.14 -0.11 -5.51
CA SER A 293 -13.38 -0.60 -6.86
C SER A 293 -13.64 -2.10 -6.87
N GLN A 294 -14.92 -2.49 -6.94
CA GLN A 294 -15.30 -3.90 -7.05
C GLN A 294 -14.63 -4.59 -8.27
N PRO A 295 -14.58 -3.98 -9.48
CA PRO A 295 -13.87 -4.58 -10.61
C PRO A 295 -12.38 -4.81 -10.33
N TYR A 296 -11.75 -3.92 -9.58
CA TYR A 296 -10.34 -4.09 -9.20
C TYR A 296 -10.14 -5.23 -8.20
N THR A 297 -11.06 -5.38 -7.23
CA THR A 297 -11.06 -6.54 -6.32
C THR A 297 -11.15 -7.84 -7.12
N TYR A 298 -12.14 -7.97 -8.01
CA TYR A 298 -12.28 -9.15 -8.85
C TYR A 298 -11.08 -9.38 -9.76
N SER A 299 -10.52 -8.33 -10.36
CA SER A 299 -9.32 -8.46 -11.21
C SER A 299 -8.11 -8.96 -10.42
N THR A 300 -7.94 -8.49 -9.19
CA THR A 300 -6.85 -8.89 -8.29
C THR A 300 -7.02 -10.35 -7.83
N THR A 301 -8.27 -10.76 -7.56
CA THR A 301 -8.61 -12.16 -7.27
C THR A 301 -8.39 -13.06 -8.48
N LEU A 302 -8.82 -12.65 -9.68
CA LEU A 302 -8.60 -13.42 -10.90
C LEU A 302 -7.10 -13.60 -11.20
N LEU A 303 -6.29 -12.57 -10.96
CA LEU A 303 -4.83 -12.68 -11.06
C LEU A 303 -4.29 -13.76 -10.10
N ALA A 304 -4.69 -13.72 -8.83
CA ALA A 304 -4.25 -14.70 -7.83
C ALA A 304 -4.61 -16.14 -8.23
N LEU A 305 -5.85 -16.35 -8.68
CA LEU A 305 -6.33 -17.66 -9.11
C LEU A 305 -5.65 -18.13 -10.40
N SER A 306 -5.43 -17.23 -11.37
CA SER A 306 -4.75 -17.54 -12.63
C SER A 306 -3.28 -17.92 -12.40
N GLN A 307 -2.59 -17.18 -11.55
CA GLN A 307 -1.21 -17.48 -11.17
C GLN A 307 -1.12 -18.81 -10.42
N TYR A 308 -2.04 -19.07 -9.47
CA TYR A 308 -2.08 -20.35 -8.78
C TYR A 308 -2.31 -21.51 -9.75
N ASN A 309 -3.28 -21.36 -10.66
CA ASN A 309 -3.58 -22.36 -11.68
C ASN A 309 -2.38 -22.65 -12.59
N ASN A 310 -1.61 -21.63 -12.96
CA ASN A 310 -0.40 -21.79 -13.75
C ASN A 310 0.75 -22.50 -13.00
N LEU A 311 0.73 -22.45 -11.66
CA LEU A 311 1.76 -23.03 -10.79
C LEU A 311 1.49 -24.49 -10.41
N ILE A 312 0.22 -24.91 -10.43
CA ILE A 312 -0.18 -26.30 -10.13
C ILE A 312 -0.40 -27.08 -11.43
N SER A 313 -0.22 -28.40 -11.38
CA SER A 313 -0.45 -29.26 -12.56
C SER A 313 -1.92 -29.61 -12.80
N THR A 314 -2.83 -29.14 -11.94
CA THR A 314 -4.26 -29.47 -11.97
C THR A 314 -5.05 -28.21 -12.29
N ASN A 315 -5.75 -28.18 -13.43
CA ASN A 315 -6.55 -27.01 -13.81
C ASN A 315 -7.73 -26.82 -12.86
N ILE A 316 -7.84 -25.63 -12.29
CA ILE A 316 -9.04 -25.12 -11.64
C ILE A 316 -9.93 -24.53 -12.74
N ASP A 317 -11.21 -24.92 -12.73
CA ASP A 317 -12.21 -24.32 -13.61
C ASP A 317 -12.54 -22.90 -13.14
N LEU A 318 -12.03 -21.90 -13.87
CA LEU A 318 -12.22 -20.49 -13.57
C LEU A 318 -13.56 -19.96 -14.13
N GLU A 319 -14.31 -20.72 -14.92
CA GLU A 319 -15.60 -20.29 -15.49
C GLU A 319 -16.68 -20.11 -14.41
N GLN A 320 -16.49 -20.66 -13.22
CA GLN A 320 -17.41 -20.51 -12.07
C GLN A 320 -17.32 -19.14 -11.38
N LEU A 321 -16.41 -18.25 -11.82
CA LEU A 321 -16.17 -16.94 -11.20
C LEU A 321 -16.90 -15.77 -11.90
N VAL A 322 -17.59 -16.02 -13.02
CA VAL A 322 -18.29 -15.00 -13.83
C VAL A 322 -19.80 -15.06 -13.63
#